data_AF-A0A7Y1ZPG9-F1
#
_entry.id   AF-A0A7Y1ZPG9-F1
#
_cell.length_a   1.000
_cell.length_b   1.000
_cell.length_c   1.000
_cell.angle_alpha   90.00
_cell.angle_beta   90.00
_cell.angle_gamma   90.00
#
_symmetry.space_group_name_H-M   'P 1'
#
loop_
_entity.id
_entity.type
_entity.pdbx_description
1 polymer ?
#
loop_
_entity_poly.entity_id
_entity_poly.type
_entity_poly.pdbx_seq_one_letter_code
_entity_poly.pdbx_strand_id
1 'polypeptide(L)'
;MKRCTTTLFSLLFILAVTSSAFGQITDVTIRDINAIDADSVAALNALGANLTAGDIPSKIFNDLVSDSVRFTAVVMSDPANSGLSTPDENGEPSRVHYFVRDTSAVAQGNDGMGIQIVDGAWRDTGSLNLLPGDVVEMVGTVGPFGTTMQIAPITINNLGNYEGLGLPASLLDAVSITTSDANMDMGNGTVQVNWNNLAALRGQYVSMSGVSVVQRDISSSRPDWLVSSDNAATVMNNYDTSLRVRNDRSDYSTTLFNPRT
;
A
#
# COMPACT_ATOMS: atom_id res chain seq x y z
N MET A 1 -78.20 -12.97 -8.98
CA MET A 1 -77.27 -11.95 -9.53
C MET A 1 -75.85 -12.51 -9.48
N LYS A 2 -75.19 -12.62 -10.65
CA LYS A 2 -73.74 -12.50 -10.98
C LYS A 2 -72.75 -12.73 -9.81
N ARG A 3 -71.72 -13.60 -9.83
CA ARG A 3 -70.77 -14.05 -10.87
C ARG A 3 -69.83 -15.16 -10.29
N CYS A 4 -69.11 -15.83 -11.19
CA CYS A 4 -67.86 -16.63 -11.03
C CYS A 4 -66.90 -16.13 -9.92
N THR A 5 -65.92 -16.86 -9.37
CA THR A 5 -64.88 -17.68 -10.03
C THR A 5 -64.01 -18.38 -8.97
N THR A 6 -63.39 -19.49 -9.36
CA THR A 6 -62.32 -20.28 -8.73
C THR A 6 -61.05 -19.49 -8.38
N THR A 7 -60.34 -19.83 -7.29
CA THR A 7 -58.90 -19.52 -7.09
C THR A 7 -58.34 -20.52 -6.06
N LEU A 8 -57.69 -21.61 -6.47
CA LEU A 8 -56.29 -21.80 -6.91
C LEU A 8 -55.26 -21.60 -5.79
N PHE A 9 -54.68 -22.72 -5.35
CA PHE A 9 -53.45 -22.84 -4.56
C PHE A 9 -52.31 -22.05 -5.21
N SER A 10 -51.55 -21.27 -4.44
CA SER A 10 -50.25 -20.78 -4.86
C SER A 10 -49.32 -20.74 -3.66
N LEU A 11 -48.49 -21.78 -3.56
CA LEU A 11 -47.26 -21.82 -2.80
C LEU A 11 -46.42 -20.60 -3.22
N LEU A 12 -46.19 -19.66 -2.30
CA LEU A 12 -45.17 -18.65 -2.49
C LEU A 12 -43.80 -19.32 -2.25
N PHE A 13 -43.17 -19.75 -3.32
CA PHE A 13 -41.72 -19.92 -3.37
C PHE A 13 -41.11 -18.52 -3.21
N ILE A 14 -40.67 -18.19 -1.99
CA ILE A 14 -39.73 -17.08 -1.82
C ILE A 14 -38.42 -17.56 -2.41
N LEU A 15 -38.12 -17.08 -3.62
CA LEU A 15 -36.79 -17.15 -4.20
C LEU A 15 -35.88 -16.31 -3.29
N ALA A 16 -35.29 -16.95 -2.28
CA ALA A 16 -34.09 -16.43 -1.65
C ALA A 16 -33.01 -16.50 -2.73
N VAL A 17 -32.86 -15.41 -3.48
CA VAL A 17 -31.61 -15.15 -4.20
C VAL A 17 -30.59 -14.97 -3.09
N THR A 18 -29.87 -16.04 -2.79
CA THR A 18 -28.63 -15.98 -2.02
C THR A 18 -27.65 -15.18 -2.87
N SER A 19 -27.67 -13.86 -2.74
CA SER A 19 -26.52 -13.05 -3.08
C SER A 19 -25.40 -13.57 -2.19
N SER A 20 -24.48 -14.33 -2.79
CA SER A 20 -23.20 -14.67 -2.20
C SER A 20 -22.65 -13.41 -1.53
N ALA A 21 -22.37 -13.49 -0.23
CA ALA A 21 -21.84 -12.39 0.54
C ALA A 21 -20.45 -12.00 0.02
N PHE A 22 -20.41 -11.15 -1.01
CA PHE A 22 -19.33 -10.17 -1.10
C PHE A 22 -19.60 -9.21 0.06
N GLY A 23 -18.62 -9.05 0.96
CA GLY A 23 -18.71 -8.08 2.05
C GLY A 23 -19.12 -6.71 1.52
N GLN A 24 -19.76 -5.91 2.38
CA GLN A 24 -20.09 -4.54 2.02
C GLN A 24 -18.81 -3.81 1.55
N ILE A 25 -18.84 -3.27 0.33
CA ILE A 25 -17.74 -2.45 -0.17
C ILE A 25 -17.90 -1.05 0.41
N THR A 26 -16.89 -0.58 1.14
CA THR A 26 -16.88 0.75 1.74
C THR A 26 -16.06 1.70 0.88
N ASP A 27 -16.65 2.82 0.46
CA ASP A 27 -15.90 3.88 -0.23
C ASP A 27 -15.06 4.65 0.80
N VAL A 28 -13.75 4.74 0.58
CA VAL A 28 -12.78 5.36 1.51
C VAL A 28 -11.73 6.14 0.73
N THR A 29 -10.94 6.94 1.45
CA THR A 29 -9.63 7.41 0.96
C THR A 29 -8.53 6.46 1.44
N ILE A 30 -7.37 6.49 0.76
CA ILE A 30 -6.18 5.77 1.25
C ILE A 30 -5.76 6.28 2.63
N ARG A 31 -6.01 7.56 2.96
CA ARG A 31 -5.76 8.10 4.30
C ARG A 31 -6.57 7.39 5.39
N ASP A 32 -7.82 7.03 5.10
CA ASP A 32 -8.65 6.29 6.06
C ASP A 32 -8.04 4.90 6.33
N ILE A 33 -7.56 4.24 5.27
CA ILE A 33 -6.84 2.95 5.38
C ILE A 33 -5.54 3.13 6.18
N ASN A 34 -4.87 4.26 6.01
CA ASN A 34 -3.62 4.57 6.69
C ASN A 34 -3.77 5.19 8.09
N ALA A 35 -4.99 5.45 8.54
CA ALA A 35 -5.23 6.07 9.83
C ALA A 35 -4.73 5.19 10.98
N ILE A 36 -4.20 5.87 12.00
CA ILE A 36 -3.84 5.30 13.30
C ILE A 36 -4.55 6.15 14.35
N ASP A 37 -5.21 5.48 15.31
CA ASP A 37 -5.88 6.17 16.40
C ASP A 37 -4.88 6.98 17.25
N ALA A 38 -5.30 8.17 17.69
CA ALA A 38 -4.43 9.09 18.42
C ALA A 38 -4.03 8.54 19.81
N ASP A 39 -4.91 7.82 20.49
CA ASP A 39 -4.60 7.17 21.76
C ASP A 39 -3.62 6.00 21.55
N SER A 40 -3.74 5.30 20.42
CA SER A 40 -2.75 4.30 20.00
C SER A 40 -1.36 4.91 19.76
N VAL A 41 -1.27 6.05 19.07
CA VAL A 41 0.00 6.78 18.88
C VAL A 41 0.57 7.23 20.24
N ALA A 42 -0.26 7.81 21.10
CA ALA A 42 0.16 8.23 22.44
C ALA A 42 0.66 7.03 23.27
N ALA A 43 -0.02 5.89 23.20
CA ALA A 43 0.40 4.67 23.89
C ALA A 43 1.73 4.11 23.36
N LEU A 44 1.95 4.13 22.03
CA LEU A 44 3.22 3.71 21.43
C LEU A 44 4.38 4.61 21.88
N ASN A 45 4.18 5.92 21.88
CA ASN A 45 5.16 6.88 22.37
C ASN A 45 5.45 6.69 23.86
N ALA A 46 4.43 6.41 24.69
CA ALA A 46 4.59 6.20 26.12
C ALA A 46 5.37 4.90 26.46
N LEU A 47 5.30 3.88 25.60
CA LEU A 47 6.07 2.64 25.78
C LEU A 47 7.58 2.88 25.60
N GLY A 48 7.99 3.73 24.65
CA GLY A 48 9.39 4.04 24.38
C GLY A 48 10.26 2.79 24.27
N ALA A 49 11.30 2.70 25.09
CA ALA A 49 12.21 1.54 25.12
C ALA A 49 11.58 0.22 25.61
N ASN A 50 10.38 0.27 26.21
CA ASN A 50 9.64 -0.92 26.65
C ASN A 50 8.75 -1.51 25.55
N LEU A 51 8.74 -0.91 24.35
CA LEU A 51 7.94 -1.37 23.23
C LEU A 51 8.35 -2.79 22.81
N THR A 52 7.37 -3.69 22.70
CA THR A 52 7.57 -5.05 22.18
C THR A 52 7.05 -5.18 20.76
N ALA A 53 7.50 -6.22 20.05
CA ALA A 53 7.01 -6.53 18.71
C ALA A 53 5.48 -6.80 18.66
N GLY A 54 4.87 -7.23 19.77
CA GLY A 54 3.43 -7.48 19.86
C GLY A 54 2.60 -6.20 20.07
N ASP A 55 3.18 -5.17 20.68
CA ASP A 55 2.49 -3.90 20.93
C ASP A 55 2.19 -3.14 19.64
N ILE A 56 3.07 -3.26 18.65
CA ILE A 56 2.98 -2.52 17.38
C ILE A 56 1.71 -2.89 16.59
N PRO A 57 1.51 -4.13 16.11
CA PRO A 57 0.37 -4.48 15.26
C PRO A 57 -0.97 -4.29 15.96
N SER A 58 -1.03 -4.39 17.29
CA SER A 58 -2.27 -4.15 18.06
C SER A 58 -2.67 -2.68 18.15
N LYS A 59 -1.79 -1.74 17.74
CA LYS A 59 -2.00 -0.29 17.86
C LYS A 59 -1.98 0.47 16.55
N ILE A 60 -1.24 -0.02 15.54
CA ILE A 60 -1.08 0.70 14.27
C ILE A 60 -2.13 0.35 13.21
N PHE A 61 -2.91 -0.71 13.40
CA PHE A 61 -3.94 -1.13 12.46
C PHE A 61 -5.32 -0.71 12.93
N ASN A 62 -6.19 -0.37 11.98
CA ASN A 62 -7.56 0.07 12.21
C ASN A 62 -8.56 -1.03 11.84
N ASP A 63 -9.84 -0.70 11.96
CA ASP A 63 -10.97 -1.60 11.73
C ASP A 63 -11.19 -1.98 10.26
N LEU A 64 -10.57 -1.29 9.30
CA LEU A 64 -10.65 -1.63 7.88
C LEU A 64 -9.86 -2.90 7.53
N VAL A 65 -9.05 -3.46 8.44
CA VAL A 65 -8.34 -4.72 8.16
C VAL A 65 -9.31 -5.85 7.82
N SER A 66 -9.08 -6.51 6.69
CA SER A 66 -9.94 -7.55 6.09
C SER A 66 -11.21 -7.05 5.40
N ASP A 67 -11.50 -5.75 5.45
CA ASP A 67 -12.64 -5.18 4.74
C ASP A 67 -12.33 -4.98 3.26
N SER A 68 -13.39 -5.03 2.45
CA SER A 68 -13.36 -4.65 1.04
C SER A 68 -13.63 -3.15 0.92
N VAL A 69 -12.70 -2.43 0.31
CA VAL A 69 -12.78 -0.98 0.16
C VAL A 69 -12.73 -0.57 -1.30
N ARG A 70 -13.24 0.63 -1.60
CA ARG A 70 -13.11 1.28 -2.91
C ARG A 70 -12.50 2.67 -2.77
N PHE A 71 -11.54 2.98 -3.64
CA PHE A 71 -10.92 4.30 -3.75
C PHE A 71 -10.44 4.56 -5.19
N THR A 72 -10.13 5.82 -5.50
CA THR A 72 -9.58 6.23 -6.80
C THR A 72 -8.17 6.78 -6.63
N ALA A 73 -7.20 6.20 -7.33
CA ALA A 73 -5.79 6.52 -7.15
C ALA A 73 -5.04 6.62 -8.48
N VAL A 74 -3.92 7.35 -8.49
CA VAL A 74 -2.95 7.37 -9.57
C VAL A 74 -1.86 6.34 -9.32
N VAL A 75 -1.45 5.61 -10.35
CA VAL A 75 -0.33 4.66 -10.31
C VAL A 75 0.98 5.43 -10.26
N MET A 76 1.80 5.16 -9.23
CA MET A 76 3.04 5.89 -8.96
C MET A 76 4.28 5.15 -9.49
N SER A 77 4.24 3.82 -9.49
CA SER A 77 5.36 2.97 -9.90
C SER A 77 4.90 1.94 -10.92
N ASP A 78 5.76 1.65 -11.89
CA ASP A 78 5.46 0.66 -12.95
C ASP A 78 5.28 -0.74 -12.34
N PRO A 79 4.09 -1.37 -12.45
CA PRO A 79 3.85 -2.72 -11.93
C PRO A 79 4.72 -3.80 -12.58
N ALA A 80 5.17 -3.60 -13.82
CA ALA A 80 6.08 -4.53 -14.49
C ALA A 80 7.49 -4.51 -13.87
N ASN A 81 7.84 -3.52 -13.06
CA ASN A 81 9.11 -3.48 -12.34
C ASN A 81 9.04 -4.23 -10.98
N SER A 82 7.96 -4.95 -10.70
CA SER A 82 7.82 -5.75 -9.48
C SER A 82 8.76 -6.96 -9.48
N GLY A 83 9.71 -7.00 -8.54
CA GLY A 83 10.65 -8.12 -8.33
C GLY A 83 10.65 -8.71 -6.91
N LEU A 84 9.67 -8.36 -6.07
CA LEU A 84 9.71 -8.69 -4.63
C LEU A 84 9.20 -10.09 -4.28
N SER A 85 8.31 -10.68 -5.09
CA SER A 85 7.65 -11.95 -4.74
C SER A 85 8.33 -13.16 -5.35
N THR A 86 8.47 -14.24 -4.57
CA THR A 86 8.97 -15.54 -5.03
C THR A 86 8.26 -16.00 -6.30
N PRO A 87 8.98 -16.56 -7.29
CA PRO A 87 8.35 -17.12 -8.48
C PRO A 87 7.33 -18.22 -8.15
N ASP A 88 6.30 -18.33 -8.98
CA ASP A 88 5.37 -19.44 -9.00
C ASP A 88 5.92 -20.62 -9.82
N GLU A 89 5.08 -21.63 -10.08
CA GLU A 89 5.44 -22.81 -10.88
C GLU A 89 5.77 -22.49 -12.35
N ASN A 90 5.38 -21.31 -12.85
CA ASN A 90 5.65 -20.84 -14.20
C ASN A 90 6.93 -19.98 -14.29
N GLY A 91 7.61 -19.75 -13.15
CA GLY A 91 8.78 -18.86 -13.09
C GLY A 91 8.41 -17.37 -13.09
N GLU A 92 7.16 -17.03 -12.77
CA GLU A 92 6.65 -15.66 -12.73
C GLU A 92 6.46 -15.21 -11.28
N PRO A 93 6.62 -13.91 -10.94
CA PRO A 93 6.31 -13.42 -9.61
C PRO A 93 4.89 -13.82 -9.18
N SER A 94 4.79 -14.53 -8.06
CA SER A 94 3.49 -14.94 -7.50
C SER A 94 2.59 -13.75 -7.13
N ARG A 95 3.18 -12.55 -6.99
CA ARG A 95 2.48 -11.28 -6.78
C ARG A 95 3.20 -10.14 -7.50
N VAL A 96 2.42 -9.17 -7.96
CA VAL A 96 2.88 -7.89 -8.48
C VAL A 96 2.74 -6.81 -7.41
N HIS A 97 3.82 -6.07 -7.16
CA HIS A 97 3.90 -5.02 -6.16
C HIS A 97 4.08 -3.66 -6.83
N TYR A 98 3.24 -2.69 -6.49
CA TYR A 98 3.38 -1.31 -6.96
C TYR A 98 2.74 -0.36 -5.96
N PHE A 99 2.98 0.94 -6.14
CA PHE A 99 2.46 1.99 -5.29
C PHE A 99 1.45 2.84 -6.05
N VAL A 100 0.45 3.31 -5.34
CA VAL A 100 -0.55 4.26 -5.84
C VAL A 100 -0.70 5.42 -4.86
N ARG A 101 -1.20 6.56 -5.33
CA ARG A 101 -1.58 7.70 -4.49
C ARG A 101 -3.02 8.10 -4.75
N ASP A 102 -3.78 8.31 -3.69
CA ASP A 102 -5.18 8.73 -3.76
C ASP A 102 -5.34 10.05 -4.53
N THR A 103 -6.31 10.12 -5.43
CA THR A 103 -6.58 11.34 -6.21
C THR A 103 -7.12 12.48 -5.34
N SER A 104 -7.71 12.19 -4.18
CA SER A 104 -8.13 13.21 -3.21
C SER A 104 -6.96 13.97 -2.59
N ALA A 105 -5.72 13.50 -2.74
CA ALA A 105 -4.52 14.23 -2.33
C ALA A 105 -4.41 15.62 -2.98
N VAL A 106 -5.02 15.83 -4.17
CA VAL A 106 -5.10 17.15 -4.82
C VAL A 106 -5.75 18.20 -3.92
N ALA A 107 -6.80 17.81 -3.19
CA ALA A 107 -7.54 18.72 -2.31
C ALA A 107 -7.10 18.60 -0.84
N GLN A 108 -6.61 17.43 -0.43
CA GLN A 108 -6.39 17.10 0.98
C GLN A 108 -4.91 17.02 1.39
N GLY A 109 -3.98 17.18 0.45
CA GLY A 109 -2.55 16.97 0.68
C GLY A 109 -2.14 15.50 0.63
N ASN A 110 -0.82 15.27 0.53
CA ASN A 110 -0.24 13.95 0.27
C ASN A 110 -0.21 13.02 1.49
N ASP A 111 -0.36 13.54 2.70
CA ASP A 111 -0.20 12.77 3.94
C ASP A 111 -1.22 11.63 4.02
N GLY A 112 -0.68 10.42 4.19
CA GLY A 112 -1.42 9.18 4.31
C GLY A 112 -2.08 8.70 3.01
N MET A 113 -1.82 9.36 1.87
CA MET A 113 -2.52 9.07 0.61
C MET A 113 -1.84 8.01 -0.26
N GLY A 114 -0.66 7.54 0.11
CA GLY A 114 0.08 6.48 -0.59
C GLY A 114 -0.15 5.11 0.02
N ILE A 115 -0.26 4.08 -0.82
CA ILE A 115 -0.35 2.69 -0.36
C ILE A 115 0.29 1.73 -1.36
N GLN A 116 0.78 0.62 -0.83
CA GLN A 116 1.25 -0.49 -1.64
C GLN A 116 0.08 -1.37 -2.09
N ILE A 117 0.08 -1.72 -3.36
CA ILE A 117 -0.77 -2.74 -3.95
C ILE A 117 0.04 -4.03 -4.05
N VAL A 118 -0.56 -5.13 -3.62
CA VAL A 118 0.02 -6.47 -3.66
C VAL A 118 -0.97 -7.41 -4.35
N ASP A 119 -0.75 -7.58 -5.64
CA ASP A 119 -1.68 -8.25 -6.52
C ASP A 119 -1.24 -9.68 -6.86
N GLY A 120 -1.89 -10.66 -6.23
CA GLY A 120 -1.70 -12.08 -6.52
C GLY A 120 -2.51 -12.59 -7.72
N ALA A 121 -3.47 -11.80 -8.22
CA ALA A 121 -4.35 -12.12 -9.34
C ALA A 121 -4.09 -11.18 -10.52
N TRP A 122 -2.84 -10.72 -10.68
CA TRP A 122 -2.43 -9.64 -11.58
C TRP A 122 -2.76 -9.85 -13.05
N ARG A 123 -2.99 -11.11 -13.46
CA ARG A 123 -3.48 -11.47 -14.79
C ARG A 123 -4.95 -11.10 -14.98
N ASP A 124 -5.77 -11.40 -13.98
CA ASP A 124 -7.22 -11.22 -14.01
C ASP A 124 -7.60 -9.75 -13.75
N THR A 125 -6.88 -9.10 -12.84
CA THR A 125 -7.05 -7.66 -12.55
C THR A 125 -6.44 -6.78 -13.63
N GLY A 126 -5.50 -7.31 -14.44
CA GLY A 126 -4.82 -6.58 -15.50
C GLY A 126 -3.74 -5.62 -15.03
N SER A 127 -3.18 -5.79 -13.83
CA SER A 127 -2.18 -4.88 -13.24
C SER A 127 -0.97 -4.58 -14.13
N LEU A 128 -0.50 -5.54 -14.94
CA LEU A 128 0.64 -5.32 -15.84
C LEU A 128 0.34 -4.40 -17.03
N ASN A 129 -0.94 -4.12 -17.31
CA ASN A 129 -1.34 -3.20 -18.37
C ASN A 129 -1.28 -1.73 -17.93
N LEU A 130 -1.07 -1.47 -16.64
CA LEU A 130 -0.99 -0.13 -16.08
C LEU A 130 0.40 0.49 -16.30
N LEU A 131 0.42 1.82 -16.32
CA LEU A 131 1.61 2.66 -16.38
C LEU A 131 1.58 3.72 -15.27
N PRO A 132 2.75 4.23 -14.84
CA PRO A 132 2.79 5.42 -13.98
C PRO A 132 1.98 6.57 -14.59
N GLY A 133 1.13 7.21 -13.79
CA GLY A 133 0.20 8.24 -14.22
C GLY A 133 -1.19 7.76 -14.64
N ASP A 134 -1.40 6.45 -14.81
CA ASP A 134 -2.76 5.92 -14.97
C ASP A 134 -3.57 6.14 -13.71
N VAL A 135 -4.84 6.48 -13.87
CA VAL A 135 -5.80 6.67 -12.78
C VAL A 135 -6.74 5.48 -12.78
N VAL A 136 -6.86 4.84 -11.63
CA VAL A 136 -7.64 3.63 -11.45
C VAL A 136 -8.66 3.80 -10.34
N GLU A 137 -9.87 3.30 -10.55
CA GLU A 137 -10.76 2.93 -9.46
C GLU A 137 -10.45 1.49 -9.07
N MET A 138 -10.15 1.29 -7.78
CA MET A 138 -9.79 -0.02 -7.25
C MET A 138 -10.81 -0.46 -6.23
N VAL A 139 -11.25 -1.70 -6.33
CA VAL A 139 -11.88 -2.43 -5.23
C VAL A 139 -10.89 -3.47 -4.75
N GLY A 140 -10.59 -3.51 -3.47
CA GLY A 140 -9.62 -4.45 -2.92
C GLY A 140 -9.82 -4.72 -1.44
N THR A 141 -9.19 -5.78 -0.96
CA THR A 141 -9.19 -6.14 0.46
C THR A 141 -7.98 -5.51 1.15
N VAL A 142 -8.22 -4.83 2.26
CA VAL A 142 -7.17 -4.26 3.10
C VAL A 142 -6.49 -5.37 3.91
N GLY A 143 -5.16 -5.41 3.91
CA GLY A 143 -4.40 -6.37 4.69
C GLY A 143 -3.13 -5.77 5.30
N PRO A 144 -2.71 -6.24 6.48
CA PRO A 144 -1.43 -5.86 7.05
C PRO A 144 -0.27 -6.66 6.43
N PHE A 145 0.92 -6.05 6.38
CA PHE A 145 2.20 -6.74 6.19
C PHE A 145 3.27 -6.08 7.07
N GLY A 146 3.74 -6.80 8.09
CA GLY A 146 4.66 -6.23 9.07
C GLY A 146 4.03 -5.02 9.77
N THR A 147 4.53 -3.82 9.50
CA THR A 147 4.05 -2.54 10.05
C THR A 147 3.35 -1.65 9.05
N THR A 148 3.04 -2.15 7.84
CA THR A 148 2.33 -1.39 6.80
C THR A 148 0.96 -1.98 6.50
N MET A 149 0.08 -1.13 5.96
CA MET A 149 -1.14 -1.54 5.28
C MET A 149 -0.85 -1.71 3.78
N GLN A 150 -1.55 -2.63 3.15
CA GLN A 150 -1.49 -2.90 1.72
C GLN A 150 -2.87 -3.31 1.20
N ILE A 151 -3.05 -3.26 -0.11
CA ILE A 151 -4.29 -3.65 -0.78
C ILE A 151 -4.05 -4.88 -1.66
N ALA A 152 -4.87 -5.91 -1.48
CA ALA A 152 -5.02 -6.99 -2.44
C ALA A 152 -6.20 -6.64 -3.36
N PRO A 153 -5.97 -6.26 -4.63
CA PRO A 153 -7.03 -5.85 -5.52
C PRO A 153 -7.95 -7.02 -5.89
N ILE A 154 -9.24 -6.74 -5.96
CA ILE A 154 -10.28 -7.63 -6.49
C ILE A 154 -10.61 -7.19 -7.92
N THR A 155 -10.77 -5.88 -8.14
CA THR A 155 -10.95 -5.29 -9.47
C THR A 155 -10.17 -4.00 -9.62
N ILE A 156 -9.69 -3.75 -10.83
CA ILE A 156 -9.04 -2.50 -11.22
C ILE A 156 -9.74 -2.00 -12.49
N ASN A 157 -10.28 -0.80 -12.42
CA ASN A 157 -10.89 -0.13 -13.57
C ASN A 157 -10.03 1.09 -13.96
N ASN A 158 -9.39 1.03 -15.14
CA ASN A 158 -8.58 2.14 -15.66
C ASN A 158 -9.51 3.25 -16.18
N LEU A 159 -9.39 4.43 -15.59
CA LEU A 159 -10.18 5.62 -15.90
C LEU A 159 -9.50 6.53 -16.93
N GLY A 160 -8.29 6.19 -17.36
CA GLY A 160 -7.43 6.99 -18.22
C GLY A 160 -6.20 7.51 -17.49
N ASN A 161 -5.49 8.46 -18.10
CA ASN A 161 -4.30 9.07 -17.52
C ASN A 161 -4.62 10.36 -16.76
N TYR A 162 -3.82 10.69 -15.74
CA TYR A 162 -3.99 11.85 -14.88
C TYR A 162 -4.12 13.18 -15.67
N GLU A 163 -3.35 13.37 -16.75
CA GLU A 163 -3.43 14.57 -17.60
C GLU A 163 -4.80 14.68 -18.30
N GLY A 164 -5.28 13.56 -18.84
CA GLY A 164 -6.57 13.50 -19.54
C GLY A 164 -7.77 13.74 -18.62
N LEU A 165 -7.60 13.47 -17.33
CA LEU A 165 -8.59 13.72 -16.28
C LEU A 165 -8.43 15.09 -15.60
N GLY A 166 -7.46 15.92 -16.04
CA GLY A 166 -7.23 17.26 -15.48
C GLY A 166 -6.62 17.26 -14.08
N LEU A 167 -5.99 16.15 -13.66
CA LEU A 167 -5.28 16.06 -12.39
C LEU A 167 -3.86 16.65 -12.54
N PRO A 168 -3.27 17.24 -11.49
CA PRO A 168 -1.94 17.82 -11.56
C PRO A 168 -0.85 16.75 -11.54
N ALA A 169 0.25 17.00 -12.28
CA ALA A 169 1.43 16.14 -12.27
C ALA A 169 2.08 16.00 -10.88
N SER A 170 1.82 16.96 -9.98
CA SER A 170 2.32 16.91 -8.59
C SER A 170 1.80 15.73 -7.78
N LEU A 171 0.75 15.05 -8.25
CA LEU A 171 0.35 13.76 -7.67
C LEU A 171 1.44 12.69 -7.81
N LEU A 172 2.35 12.81 -8.79
CA LEU A 172 3.46 11.88 -9.01
C LEU A 172 4.72 12.26 -8.22
N ASP A 173 4.78 13.47 -7.64
CA ASP A 173 5.96 13.96 -6.95
C ASP A 173 6.24 13.17 -5.66
N ALA A 174 7.51 12.93 -5.37
CA ALA A 174 7.93 12.37 -4.10
C ALA A 174 7.69 13.39 -2.96
N VAL A 175 7.26 12.92 -1.80
CA VAL A 175 7.19 13.77 -0.58
C VAL A 175 8.58 13.91 0.00
N SER A 176 9.06 15.15 0.16
CA SER A 176 10.35 15.43 0.77
C SER A 176 10.28 15.20 2.28
N ILE A 177 11.15 14.34 2.81
CA ILE A 177 11.25 14.06 4.26
C ILE A 177 12.71 14.07 4.72
N THR A 178 12.91 14.13 6.03
CA THR A 178 14.17 13.87 6.71
C THR A 178 14.18 12.47 7.33
N THR A 179 15.32 12.05 7.85
CA THR A 179 15.41 10.83 8.67
C THR A 179 14.67 10.97 10.01
N SER A 180 14.52 12.19 10.52
CA SER A 180 13.77 12.48 11.76
C SER A 180 12.25 12.51 11.57
N ASP A 181 11.79 12.69 10.34
CA ASP A 181 10.36 12.52 10.02
C ASP A 181 9.96 11.04 10.13
N ALA A 182 10.85 10.13 9.72
CA ALA A 182 10.59 8.69 9.74
C ALA A 182 10.90 8.05 11.10
N ASN A 183 11.99 8.48 11.76
CA ASN A 183 12.49 7.90 13.01
C ASN A 183 12.74 8.96 14.08
N MET A 184 12.73 8.55 15.34
CA MET A 184 12.96 9.36 16.52
C MET A 184 14.24 8.89 17.23
N ASP A 185 15.09 9.85 17.61
CA ASP A 185 16.23 9.60 18.49
C ASP A 185 15.71 9.40 19.93
N MET A 186 16.00 8.23 20.50
CA MET A 186 15.63 7.87 21.87
C MET A 186 16.80 8.05 22.85
N GLY A 187 17.93 8.58 22.37
CA GLY A 187 19.17 8.70 23.10
C GLY A 187 19.96 7.38 23.16
N ASN A 188 21.21 7.47 23.62
CA ASN A 188 22.11 6.32 23.79
C ASN A 188 22.27 5.44 22.53
N GLY A 189 22.19 6.04 21.34
CA GLY A 189 22.29 5.32 20.06
C GLY A 189 21.08 4.45 19.72
N THR A 190 19.95 4.65 20.40
CA THR A 190 18.70 3.95 20.11
C THR A 190 17.80 4.83 19.25
N VAL A 191 17.27 4.27 18.17
CA VAL A 191 16.28 4.92 17.31
C VAL A 191 14.97 4.13 17.31
N GLN A 192 13.86 4.85 17.22
CA GLN A 192 12.52 4.29 17.14
C GLN A 192 11.81 4.84 15.90
N VAL A 193 10.78 4.16 15.39
CA VAL A 193 9.87 4.76 14.41
C VAL A 193 9.22 6.00 15.02
N ASN A 194 9.09 7.07 14.23
CA ASN A 194 8.32 8.24 14.63
C ASN A 194 6.82 7.95 14.46
N TRP A 195 6.18 7.47 15.51
CA TRP A 195 4.77 7.05 15.47
C TRP A 195 3.81 8.19 15.11
N ASN A 196 4.18 9.44 15.39
CA ASN A 196 3.37 10.61 15.05
C ASN A 196 3.25 10.79 13.52
N ASN A 197 4.24 10.35 12.77
CA ASN A 197 4.29 10.50 11.31
C ASN A 197 3.99 9.20 10.56
N LEU A 198 3.89 8.06 11.25
CA LEU A 198 3.73 6.76 10.61
C LEU A 198 2.47 6.71 9.73
N ALA A 199 1.34 7.23 10.20
CA ALA A 199 0.10 7.28 9.42
C ALA A 199 0.24 8.11 8.13
N ALA A 200 1.03 9.19 8.18
CA ALA A 200 1.25 10.07 7.04
C ALA A 200 2.22 9.47 6.00
N LEU A 201 3.21 8.69 6.47
CA LEU A 201 4.34 8.25 5.64
C LEU A 201 4.29 6.77 5.24
N ARG A 202 3.53 5.90 5.92
CA ARG A 202 3.46 4.47 5.57
C ARG A 202 2.90 4.30 4.16
N GLY A 203 3.63 3.58 3.30
CA GLY A 203 3.25 3.37 1.90
C GLY A 203 3.46 4.57 0.97
N GLN A 204 4.04 5.68 1.45
CA GLN A 204 4.22 6.90 0.67
C GLN A 204 5.48 6.84 -0.21
N TYR A 205 5.39 7.41 -1.43
CA TYR A 205 6.59 7.69 -2.23
C TYR A 205 7.29 8.95 -1.70
N VAL A 206 8.49 8.77 -1.14
CA VAL A 206 9.26 9.80 -0.45
C VAL A 206 10.63 10.01 -1.07
N SER A 207 11.20 11.19 -0.84
CA SER A 207 12.58 11.54 -1.19
C SER A 207 13.27 12.18 0.01
N MET A 208 14.57 11.93 0.14
CA MET A 208 15.42 12.56 1.14
C MET A 208 16.59 13.23 0.43
N SER A 209 16.87 14.48 0.76
CA SER A 209 17.99 15.25 0.22
C SER A 209 19.00 15.56 1.31
N GLY A 210 20.27 15.73 0.92
CA GLY A 210 21.34 16.08 1.88
C GLY A 210 21.69 14.98 2.87
N VAL A 211 21.38 13.72 2.55
CA VAL A 211 21.72 12.57 3.41
C VAL A 211 23.18 12.15 3.25
N SER A 212 23.78 11.69 4.35
CA SER A 212 25.09 11.03 4.37
C SER A 212 24.93 9.55 4.73
N VAL A 213 25.79 8.71 4.15
CA VAL A 213 25.89 7.30 4.53
C VAL A 213 26.66 7.21 5.85
N VAL A 214 26.01 6.69 6.89
CA VAL A 214 26.58 6.54 8.24
C VAL A 214 27.28 5.19 8.38
N GLN A 215 26.68 4.15 7.81
CA GLN A 215 27.21 2.79 7.84
C GLN A 215 26.81 2.07 6.54
N ARG A 216 27.66 1.14 6.12
CA ARG A 216 27.40 0.26 4.98
C ARG A 216 27.91 -1.14 5.30
N ASP A 217 27.11 -2.15 4.99
CA ASP A 217 27.52 -3.55 4.95
C ASP A 217 27.38 -4.07 3.51
N ILE A 218 28.44 -4.65 2.98
CA ILE A 218 28.50 -5.24 1.63
C ILE A 218 28.91 -6.71 1.65
N SER A 219 28.91 -7.33 2.83
CA SER A 219 29.28 -8.74 2.99
C SER A 219 28.24 -9.69 2.38
N SER A 220 27.02 -9.20 2.15
CA SER A 220 25.88 -9.91 1.55
C SER A 220 25.63 -9.47 0.10
N SER A 221 25.00 -10.34 -0.70
CA SER A 221 24.42 -9.98 -2.01
C SER A 221 23.29 -8.95 -1.92
N ARG A 222 22.83 -8.67 -0.70
CA ARG A 222 21.89 -7.60 -0.34
C ARG A 222 22.67 -6.59 0.51
N PRO A 223 23.31 -5.59 -0.12
CA PRO A 223 24.04 -4.56 0.61
C PRO A 223 23.08 -3.76 1.49
N ASP A 224 23.50 -3.52 2.72
CA ASP A 224 22.76 -2.72 3.68
C ASP A 224 23.47 -1.41 3.89
N TRP A 225 22.68 -0.35 4.07
CA TRP A 225 23.22 0.98 4.28
C TRP A 225 22.28 1.81 5.12
N LEU A 226 22.89 2.48 6.10
CA LEU A 226 22.24 3.44 6.96
C LEU A 226 22.53 4.84 6.43
N VAL A 227 21.48 5.62 6.21
CA VAL A 227 21.60 7.02 5.85
C VAL A 227 21.04 7.92 6.94
N SER A 228 21.59 9.13 7.04
CA SER A 228 21.18 10.14 8.02
C SER A 228 21.09 11.50 7.35
N SER A 229 20.11 12.31 7.76
CA SER A 229 20.01 13.74 7.42
C SER A 229 20.40 14.68 8.57
N ASP A 230 20.68 14.15 9.76
CA ASP A 230 20.84 14.89 11.01
C ASP A 230 22.05 14.43 11.84
N ASN A 231 23.19 14.17 11.17
CA ASN A 231 24.45 13.76 11.80
C ASN A 231 24.34 12.49 12.67
N ALA A 232 23.59 11.50 12.19
CA ALA A 232 23.36 10.19 12.78
C ALA A 232 22.54 10.21 14.10
N ALA A 233 21.84 11.30 14.40
CA ALA A 233 20.84 11.30 15.46
C ALA A 233 19.66 10.37 15.10
N THR A 234 19.23 10.39 13.84
CA THR A 234 18.29 9.42 13.29
C THR A 234 18.87 8.75 12.06
N VAL A 235 18.54 7.48 11.86
CA VAL A 235 19.03 6.70 10.71
C VAL A 235 17.89 6.01 10.01
N MET A 236 17.95 5.96 8.69
CA MET A 236 17.08 5.13 7.87
C MET A 236 17.89 3.96 7.34
N ASN A 237 17.44 2.74 7.62
CA ASN A 237 18.03 1.54 7.08
C ASN A 237 17.41 1.20 5.73
N ASN A 238 18.23 1.07 4.72
CA ASN A 238 17.86 0.41 3.50
C ASN A 238 18.46 -1.00 3.53
N TYR A 239 17.58 -1.98 3.74
CA TYR A 239 17.83 -3.40 3.61
C TYR A 239 17.14 -3.86 2.34
N ASP A 240 17.83 -4.64 1.50
CA ASP A 240 17.31 -5.11 0.22
C ASP A 240 17.23 -4.04 -0.88
N THR A 241 18.01 -4.27 -1.92
CA THR A 241 18.17 -3.43 -3.11
C THR A 241 16.88 -2.91 -3.75
N SER A 242 16.97 -1.69 -4.28
CA SER A 242 16.14 -1.02 -5.31
C SER A 242 14.81 -1.68 -5.74
N LEU A 243 13.74 -0.87 -5.80
CA LEU A 243 12.41 -1.26 -6.31
C LEU A 243 12.40 -1.91 -7.71
N ARG A 244 13.48 -1.79 -8.50
CA ARG A 244 13.59 -2.38 -9.86
C ARG A 244 14.24 -3.76 -9.88
N VAL A 245 15.16 -4.06 -8.98
CA VAL A 245 15.97 -5.28 -9.08
C VAL A 245 16.36 -5.73 -7.69
N ARG A 246 15.96 -6.96 -7.33
CA ARG A 246 16.59 -7.70 -6.25
C ARG A 246 17.93 -8.22 -6.72
N ASN A 247 19.03 -7.73 -6.15
CA ASN A 247 20.39 -8.14 -6.55
C ASN A 247 20.67 -9.63 -6.35
N ASP A 248 19.90 -10.32 -5.51
CA ASP A 248 20.01 -11.75 -5.26
C ASP A 248 19.12 -12.62 -6.17
N ARG A 249 18.43 -12.02 -7.15
CA ARG A 249 17.47 -12.69 -8.02
C ARG A 249 17.86 -12.56 -9.49
N SER A 250 17.99 -13.70 -10.16
CA SER A 250 18.24 -13.81 -11.61
C SER A 250 17.20 -14.69 -12.32
N ASP A 251 16.13 -15.03 -11.62
CA ASP A 251 15.13 -16.03 -11.95
C ASP A 251 13.89 -15.48 -12.64
N TYR A 252 13.69 -14.16 -12.66
CA TYR A 252 12.52 -13.55 -13.28
C TYR A 252 12.63 -13.43 -14.80
N SER A 253 11.53 -13.71 -15.50
CA SER A 253 11.42 -13.49 -16.93
C SER A 253 11.56 -12.00 -17.28
N THR A 254 12.63 -11.65 -17.98
CA THR A 254 12.93 -10.26 -18.40
C THR A 254 12.02 -9.75 -19.52
N THR A 255 11.19 -10.62 -20.10
CA THR A 255 10.24 -10.22 -21.16
C THR A 255 8.94 -9.65 -20.61
N LEU A 256 8.54 -10.08 -19.42
CA LEU A 256 7.33 -9.63 -18.72
C LEU A 256 7.65 -8.66 -17.58
N PHE A 257 8.79 -8.86 -16.90
CA PHE A 257 9.20 -8.08 -15.75
C PHE A 257 10.50 -7.34 -16.02
N ASN A 258 10.53 -6.08 -15.59
CA ASN A 258 11.53 -5.08 -15.95
C ASN A 258 11.72 -4.84 -17.47
N PRO A 259 10.68 -4.90 -18.34
CA PRO A 259 10.85 -4.67 -19.77
C PRO A 259 11.01 -3.18 -20.14
N ARG A 260 10.66 -2.28 -19.20
CA ARG A 260 10.58 -0.82 -19.41
C ARG A 260 11.64 -0.12 -18.55
N THR A 261 12.81 0.17 -19.14
CA THR A 261 13.92 0.89 -18.51
C THR A 261 13.76 2.39 -18.60
#